data_AF-A0A933J669-F1
#
_entry.id   AF-A0A933J669-F1
#
_cell.length_a   1.000
_cell.length_b   1.000
_cell.length_c   1.000
_cell.angle_alpha   90.00
_cell.angle_beta   90.00
_cell.angle_gamma   90.00
#
_symmetry.space_group_name_H-M   'P 1'
#
loop_
_entity.id
_entity.type
_entity.pdbx_description
1 polymer ?
#
loop_
_entity_poly.entity_id
_entity_poly.type
_entity_poly.pdbx_seq_one_letter_code
_entity_poly.pdbx_strand_id
1 'polypeptide(L)'
;MAKVLGHKAIGWGDAAVDGLLNGVLAGLAMGLYLAASALLWGDAPATVLARFDPSAQPSPVVGTLLHLAVSGVYGALFGIIWEFAGRSRVNVRAWMGGLAYGLLLLAIAATAITSGATWLKAIPFIHVTVAHIIYGLALGYLTGRGKNGARS
;
A
#
# COMPACT_ATOMS: atom_id res chain seq x y z
N MET A 1 -17.33 -6.94 44.05
CA MET A 1 -17.24 -6.28 42.72
C MET A 1 -15.96 -6.74 42.03
N ALA A 2 -16.05 -7.78 41.20
CA ALA A 2 -14.90 -8.26 40.42
C ALA A 2 -14.73 -7.37 39.20
N LYS A 3 -13.55 -6.75 39.08
CA LYS A 3 -13.11 -5.98 37.91
C LYS A 3 -12.95 -6.96 36.75
N VAL A 4 -13.92 -6.98 35.84
CA VAL A 4 -13.79 -7.69 34.56
C VAL A 4 -12.69 -6.98 33.78
N LEU A 5 -11.44 -7.44 33.95
CA LEU A 5 -10.31 -7.04 33.14
C LEU A 5 -10.44 -7.71 31.77
N GLY A 6 -11.38 -7.23 30.97
CA GLY A 6 -11.42 -7.51 29.55
C GLY A 6 -10.28 -6.77 28.87
N HIS A 7 -9.06 -7.31 28.96
CA HIS A 7 -8.04 -6.98 27.97
C HIS A 7 -8.60 -7.48 26.64
N LYS A 8 -9.19 -6.59 25.85
CA LYS A 8 -9.38 -6.82 24.42
C LYS A 8 -7.97 -7.08 23.88
N ALA A 9 -7.60 -8.35 23.74
CA ALA A 9 -6.41 -8.72 23.02
C ALA A 9 -6.58 -8.08 21.64
N ILE A 10 -5.75 -7.08 21.32
CA ILE A 10 -5.77 -6.46 19.99
C ILE A 10 -5.62 -7.61 19.01
N GLY A 11 -6.73 -7.90 18.33
CA GLY A 11 -6.86 -9.11 17.53
C GLY A 11 -6.01 -8.96 16.30
N TRP A 12 -5.50 -10.07 15.77
CA TRP A 12 -4.81 -10.04 14.48
C TRP A 12 -5.75 -9.52 13.39
N GLY A 13 -7.06 -9.72 13.57
CA GLY A 13 -8.12 -9.11 12.76
C GLY A 13 -8.14 -7.59 12.84
N ASP A 14 -7.98 -6.98 14.02
CA ASP A 14 -7.97 -5.52 14.16
C ASP A 14 -6.76 -4.93 13.42
N ALA A 15 -5.57 -5.52 13.59
CA ALA A 15 -4.36 -5.11 12.88
C ALA A 15 -4.50 -5.27 11.35
N ALA A 16 -5.16 -6.33 10.89
CA ALA A 16 -5.43 -6.55 9.47
C ALA A 16 -6.42 -5.52 8.91
N VAL A 17 -7.48 -5.17 9.66
CA VAL A 17 -8.47 -4.17 9.25
C VAL A 17 -7.87 -2.77 9.22
N ASP A 18 -7.13 -2.37 10.25
CA ASP A 18 -6.41 -1.09 10.26
C ASP A 18 -5.40 -1.01 9.12
N GLY A 19 -4.67 -2.11 8.89
CA GLY A 19 -3.77 -2.26 7.76
C GLY A 19 -4.48 -2.13 6.42
N LEU A 20 -5.62 -2.79 6.24
CA LEU A 20 -6.44 -2.74 5.03
C LEU A 20 -6.84 -1.30 4.70
N LEU A 21 -7.40 -0.58 5.68
CA LEU A 21 -7.86 0.80 5.50
C LEU A 21 -6.69 1.74 5.18
N ASN A 22 -5.59 1.63 5.91
CA ASN A 22 -4.38 2.41 5.64
C ASN A 22 -3.77 2.06 4.26
N GLY A 23 -3.84 0.79 3.85
CA GLY A 23 -3.42 0.31 2.54
C GLY A 23 -4.23 0.92 1.40
N VAL A 24 -5.55 1.02 1.55
CA VAL A 24 -6.42 1.68 0.57
C VAL A 24 -6.06 3.17 0.45
N LEU A 25 -5.87 3.88 1.57
CA LEU A 25 -5.47 5.29 1.56
C LEU A 25 -4.08 5.52 0.95
N ALA A 26 -3.10 4.66 1.27
CA ALA A 26 -1.78 4.69 0.66
C ALA A 26 -1.83 4.36 -0.84
N GLY A 27 -2.68 3.40 -1.23
CA GLY A 27 -2.97 3.04 -2.61
C GLY A 27 -3.58 4.20 -3.39
N LEU A 28 -4.48 4.96 -2.77
CA LEU A 28 -5.03 6.18 -3.35
C LEU A 28 -3.95 7.24 -3.58
N ALA A 29 -3.06 7.48 -2.60
CA ALA A 29 -1.94 8.41 -2.77
C ALA A 29 -1.01 8.00 -3.94
N MET A 30 -0.69 6.70 -4.02
CA MET A 30 0.09 6.12 -5.12
C MET A 30 -0.61 6.28 -6.47
N GLY A 31 -1.90 5.96 -6.54
CA GLY A 31 -2.71 6.05 -7.75
C GLY A 31 -2.84 7.48 -8.25
N LEU A 32 -3.06 8.44 -7.35
CA LEU A 32 -3.08 9.88 -7.68
C LEU A 32 -1.74 10.35 -8.23
N TYR A 33 -0.62 9.92 -7.65
CA TYR A 33 0.69 10.24 -8.19
C TYR A 33 0.89 9.68 -9.62
N LEU A 34 0.51 8.43 -9.86
CA LEU A 34 0.63 7.81 -11.19
C LEU A 34 -0.28 8.50 -12.21
N ALA A 35 -1.52 8.81 -11.83
CA ALA A 35 -2.48 9.53 -12.67
C ALA A 35 -1.98 10.94 -13.02
N ALA A 36 -1.43 11.68 -12.05
CA ALA A 36 -0.88 13.02 -12.27
C ALA A 36 0.40 12.99 -13.12
N SER A 37 1.29 12.04 -12.84
CA SER A 37 2.56 11.92 -13.56
C SER A 37 2.38 11.43 -15.01
N ALA A 38 1.27 10.74 -15.33
CA ALA A 38 0.90 10.37 -16.71
C ALA A 38 1.00 11.53 -17.70
N LEU A 39 0.59 12.72 -17.25
CA LEU A 39 0.61 13.95 -18.04
C LEU A 39 2.02 14.37 -18.45
N LEU A 40 3.05 13.99 -17.68
CA LEU A 40 4.45 14.35 -17.93
C LEU A 40 5.05 13.57 -19.11
N TRP A 41 4.48 12.42 -19.47
CA TRP A 41 4.92 11.60 -20.60
C TRP A 41 3.86 11.45 -21.70
N GLY A 42 2.81 12.29 -21.67
CA GLY A 42 1.82 12.41 -22.74
C GLY A 42 0.65 11.42 -22.69
N ASP A 43 0.50 10.66 -21.60
CA ASP A 43 -0.65 9.77 -21.42
C ASP A 43 -1.82 10.47 -20.72
N ALA A 44 -3.04 10.02 -21.02
CA ALA A 44 -4.20 10.38 -20.21
C ALA A 44 -4.17 9.64 -18.86
N PRO A 45 -4.59 10.26 -17.75
CA PRO A 45 -4.68 9.59 -16.44
C PRO A 45 -5.52 8.31 -16.49
N ALA A 46 -6.62 8.33 -17.25
CA ALA A 46 -7.48 7.17 -17.47
C ALA A 46 -6.73 5.99 -18.12
N THR A 47 -5.79 6.25 -19.04
CA THR A 47 -4.96 5.22 -19.66
C THR A 47 -4.07 4.53 -18.65
N VAL A 48 -3.45 5.29 -17.73
CA VAL A 48 -2.61 4.72 -16.67
C VAL A 48 -3.44 3.92 -15.68
N LEU A 49 -4.62 4.39 -15.29
CA LEU A 49 -5.52 3.67 -14.40
C LEU A 49 -6.06 2.38 -15.04
N ALA A 50 -6.33 2.39 -16.35
CA ALA A 50 -6.77 1.20 -17.08
C ALA A 50 -5.69 0.11 -17.13
N ARG A 51 -4.39 0.45 -17.03
CA ARG A 51 -3.31 -0.56 -17.03
C ARG A 51 -3.36 -1.52 -15.85
N PHE A 52 -4.06 -1.18 -14.77
CA PHE A 52 -4.26 -2.09 -13.64
C PHE A 52 -5.36 -3.15 -13.89
N ASP A 53 -6.10 -3.03 -14.99
CA ASP A 53 -7.05 -4.05 -15.45
C ASP A 53 -6.33 -5.05 -16.38
N PRO A 54 -6.18 -6.33 -15.99
CA PRO A 54 -5.49 -7.33 -16.80
C PRO A 54 -6.36 -7.90 -17.93
N SER A 55 -7.61 -7.44 -18.08
CA SER A 55 -8.53 -7.92 -19.11
C SER A 55 -8.12 -7.49 -20.52
N ALA A 56 -8.71 -8.14 -21.52
CA ALA A 56 -8.48 -7.81 -22.93
C ALA A 56 -9.07 -6.45 -23.35
N GLN A 57 -9.98 -5.89 -22.55
CA GLN A 57 -10.59 -4.57 -22.77
C GLN A 57 -10.46 -3.73 -21.49
N PRO A 58 -9.27 -3.15 -21.26
CA PRO A 58 -8.98 -2.49 -19.98
C PRO A 58 -9.93 -1.32 -19.69
N SER A 59 -10.53 -1.33 -18.50
CA SER A 59 -11.38 -0.24 -18.01
C SER A 59 -10.66 0.57 -16.93
N PRO A 60 -10.62 1.91 -17.03
CA PRO A 60 -10.04 2.76 -15.99
C PRO A 60 -10.68 2.56 -14.62
N VAL A 61 -12.00 2.32 -14.59
CA VAL A 61 -12.75 2.10 -13.35
C VAL A 61 -12.37 0.76 -12.73
N VAL A 62 -12.34 -0.31 -13.53
CA VAL A 62 -11.97 -1.65 -13.06
C VAL A 62 -10.52 -1.67 -12.58
N GLY A 63 -9.60 -1.08 -13.34
CA GLY A 63 -8.19 -0.98 -12.97
C GLY A 63 -7.98 -0.19 -11.67
N THR A 64 -8.71 0.92 -11.48
CA THR A 64 -8.67 1.68 -10.22
C THR A 64 -9.14 0.83 -9.04
N LEU A 65 -10.25 0.10 -9.19
CA LEU A 65 -10.77 -0.77 -8.13
C LEU A 65 -9.83 -1.93 -7.82
N LEU A 66 -9.23 -2.56 -8.83
CA LEU A 66 -8.22 -3.60 -8.65
C LEU A 66 -6.97 -3.08 -7.95
N HIS A 67 -6.47 -1.90 -8.34
CA HIS A 67 -5.34 -1.24 -7.69
C HIS A 67 -5.63 -0.99 -6.20
N LEU A 68 -6.81 -0.45 -5.87
CA LEU A 68 -7.20 -0.20 -4.49
C LEU A 68 -7.40 -1.50 -3.70
N ALA A 69 -7.99 -2.53 -4.31
CA ALA A 69 -8.17 -3.84 -3.68
C ALA A 69 -6.83 -4.48 -3.32
N VAL A 70 -5.88 -4.52 -4.27
CA VAL A 70 -4.53 -5.05 -4.07
C VAL A 70 -3.76 -4.21 -3.04
N SER A 71 -3.85 -2.88 -3.13
CA SER A 71 -3.25 -1.96 -2.15
C SER A 71 -3.77 -2.19 -0.72
N GLY A 72 -5.06 -2.49 -0.59
CA GLY A 72 -5.70 -2.89 0.67
C GLY A 72 -5.12 -4.21 1.19
N VAL A 73 -5.03 -5.25 0.35
CA VAL A 73 -4.44 -6.54 0.74
C VAL A 73 -3.01 -6.37 1.22
N TYR A 74 -2.18 -5.60 0.51
CA TYR A 74 -0.81 -5.29 0.94
C TYR A 74 -0.79 -4.51 2.26
N GLY A 75 -1.72 -3.58 2.47
CA GLY A 75 -1.85 -2.87 3.74
C GLY A 75 -2.23 -3.81 4.89
N ALA A 76 -3.15 -4.74 4.68
CA ALA A 76 -3.54 -5.72 5.69
C ALA A 76 -2.37 -6.62 6.09
N LEU A 77 -1.60 -7.11 5.11
CA LEU A 77 -0.37 -7.86 5.35
C LEU A 77 0.64 -7.05 6.16
N PHE A 78 0.87 -5.79 5.76
CA PHE A 78 1.75 -4.89 6.49
C PHE A 78 1.27 -4.66 7.93
N GLY A 79 -0.03 -4.45 8.16
CA GLY A 79 -0.60 -4.25 9.49
C GLY A 79 -0.32 -5.44 10.43
N ILE A 80 -0.51 -6.67 9.94
CA ILE A 80 -0.19 -7.90 10.68
C ILE A 80 1.31 -7.99 10.98
N ILE A 81 2.17 -7.79 9.96
CA ILE A 81 3.63 -7.85 10.10
C ILE A 81 4.10 -6.79 11.12
N TRP A 82 3.58 -5.58 11.02
CA TRP A 82 3.94 -4.46 11.88
C TRP A 82 3.51 -4.67 13.33
N GLU A 83 2.34 -5.27 13.56
CA GLU A 83 1.90 -5.64 14.90
C GLU A 83 2.82 -6.68 15.53
N PHE A 84 3.27 -7.66 14.75
CA PHE A 84 4.25 -8.63 15.22
C PHE A 84 5.61 -8.00 15.49
N ALA A 85 6.10 -7.14 14.59
CA ALA A 85 7.36 -6.43 14.76
C ALA A 85 7.35 -5.50 15.98
N GLY A 86 6.21 -4.85 16.28
CA GLY A 86 6.04 -3.99 17.45
C GLY A 86 6.04 -4.72 18.80
N ARG A 87 5.84 -6.05 18.80
CA ARG A 87 6.05 -6.90 19.99
C ARG A 87 7.53 -7.19 20.23
N SER A 88 8.35 -7.06 19.20
CA SER A 88 9.80 -7.10 19.31
C SER A 88 10.32 -5.75 19.81
N ARG A 89 11.41 -5.73 20.60
CA ARG A 89 12.00 -4.49 21.16
C ARG A 89 12.69 -3.60 20.11
N VAL A 90 12.37 -3.76 18.82
CA VAL A 90 13.02 -3.01 17.75
C VAL A 90 12.39 -1.63 17.67
N ASN A 91 13.17 -0.60 18.03
CA ASN A 91 12.75 0.80 17.97
C ASN A 91 12.84 1.35 16.53
N VAL A 92 12.09 0.76 15.60
CA VAL A 92 12.00 1.26 14.22
C VAL A 92 10.83 2.23 14.11
N ARG A 93 11.05 3.39 13.50
CA ARG A 93 9.98 4.33 13.18
C ARG A 93 9.07 3.72 12.12
N ALA A 94 7.74 3.80 12.29
CA ALA A 94 6.76 3.16 11.40
C ALA A 94 6.92 3.53 9.91
N TRP A 95 7.31 4.77 9.61
CA TRP A 95 7.58 5.21 8.24
C TRP A 95 8.77 4.47 7.60
N MET A 96 9.78 4.06 8.37
CA MET A 96 10.92 3.28 7.87
C MET A 96 10.48 1.85 7.54
N GLY A 97 9.63 1.25 8.39
CA GLY A 97 9.03 -0.05 8.12
C GLY A 97 8.16 -0.02 6.87
N GLY A 98 7.34 1.03 6.72
CA GLY A 98 6.54 1.26 5.52
C GLY A 98 7.39 1.45 4.27
N LEU A 99 8.47 2.26 4.34
CA LEU A 99 9.40 2.44 3.22
C LEU A 99 10.06 1.13 2.80
N ALA A 100 10.58 0.35 3.75
CA ALA A 100 11.17 -0.96 3.48
C ALA A 100 10.15 -1.90 2.81
N TYR A 101 8.91 -1.89 3.28
CA TYR A 101 7.82 -2.66 2.68
C TYR A 101 7.48 -2.19 1.26
N GLY A 102 7.43 -0.87 1.02
CA GLY A 102 7.24 -0.31 -0.32
C GLY A 102 8.35 -0.72 -1.31
N LEU A 103 9.61 -0.73 -0.85
CA LEU A 103 10.74 -1.20 -1.66
C LEU A 103 10.68 -2.71 -1.94
N LEU A 104 10.20 -3.51 -0.98
CA LEU A 104 9.93 -4.93 -1.20
C LEU A 104 8.86 -5.13 -2.29
N LEU A 105 7.75 -4.38 -2.22
CA LEU A 105 6.72 -4.42 -3.25
C LEU A 105 7.25 -3.97 -4.62
N LEU A 106 8.12 -2.95 -4.65
CA LEU A 106 8.80 -2.54 -5.89
C LEU A 106 9.64 -3.67 -6.48
N ALA A 107 10.38 -4.42 -5.64
CA ALA A 107 11.15 -5.56 -6.11
C ALA A 107 10.24 -6.64 -6.73
N ILE A 108 9.08 -6.91 -6.11
CA ILE A 108 8.06 -7.83 -6.66
C ILE A 108 7.47 -7.29 -7.97
N ALA A 109 7.21 -5.98 -8.06
CA ALA A 109 6.72 -5.36 -9.29
C ALA A 109 7.78 -5.43 -10.41
N ALA A 110 9.06 -5.23 -10.06
CA ALA A 110 10.17 -5.33 -11.00
C ALA A 110 10.32 -6.75 -11.57
N THR A 111 10.18 -7.78 -10.73
CA THR A 111 10.20 -9.17 -11.23
C THR A 111 9.04 -9.43 -12.19
N ALA A 112 7.83 -8.96 -11.88
CA ALA A 112 6.66 -9.08 -12.76
C ALA A 112 6.87 -8.37 -14.12
N ILE A 113 7.49 -7.19 -14.11
CA ILE A 113 7.86 -6.45 -15.33
C ILE A 113 8.84 -7.27 -16.18
N THR A 114 9.89 -7.83 -15.55
CA THR A 114 10.90 -8.63 -16.26
C THR A 114 10.32 -9.94 -16.80
N SER A 115 9.37 -10.56 -16.10
CA SER A 115 8.73 -11.81 -16.51
C SER A 115 7.68 -11.64 -17.62
N GLY A 116 7.44 -10.41 -18.10
CA GLY A 116 6.60 -10.16 -19.27
C GLY A 116 5.22 -9.59 -18.99
N ALA A 117 4.95 -9.04 -17.79
CA ALA A 117 3.74 -8.27 -17.53
C ALA A 117 3.70 -6.99 -18.41
N THR A 118 3.10 -7.10 -19.60
CA THR A 118 3.05 -6.05 -20.62
C THR A 118 2.31 -4.79 -20.15
N TRP A 119 1.33 -4.95 -19.26
CA TRP A 119 0.52 -3.87 -18.71
C TRP A 119 1.31 -2.91 -17.79
N LEU A 120 2.33 -3.40 -17.07
CA LEU A 120 3.22 -2.57 -16.25
C LEU A 120 4.36 -1.94 -17.04
N LYS A 121 4.84 -2.57 -18.12
CA LYS A 121 5.97 -2.09 -18.94
C LYS A 121 5.73 -0.71 -19.56
N ALA A 122 4.47 -0.33 -19.76
CA ALA A 122 4.12 0.95 -20.37
C ALA A 122 4.29 2.15 -19.41
N ILE A 123 4.42 1.91 -18.09
CA ILE A 123 4.70 2.98 -17.12
C ILE A 123 6.22 3.11 -16.98
N PRO A 124 6.82 4.30 -17.17
CA PRO A 124 8.26 4.45 -17.00
C PRO A 124 8.69 4.04 -15.59
N PHE A 125 9.77 3.25 -15.49
CA PHE A 125 10.19 2.60 -14.25
C PHE A 125 10.45 3.59 -13.10
N ILE A 126 10.90 4.81 -13.40
CA ILE A 126 11.08 5.87 -12.40
C ILE A 126 9.77 6.22 -11.69
N HIS A 127 8.64 6.28 -12.43
CA HIS A 127 7.34 6.56 -11.84
C HIS A 127 6.82 5.36 -11.05
N VAL A 128 7.06 4.12 -11.50
CA VAL A 128 6.78 2.93 -10.69
C VAL A 128 7.56 2.96 -9.38
N THR A 129 8.84 3.33 -9.42
CA THR A 129 9.71 3.43 -8.23
C THR A 129 9.19 4.46 -7.23
N VAL A 130 8.95 5.70 -7.69
CA VAL A 130 8.45 6.79 -6.83
C VAL A 130 7.06 6.45 -6.27
N ALA A 131 6.19 5.83 -7.07
CA ALA A 131 4.86 5.40 -6.64
C ALA A 131 4.93 4.42 -5.46
N HIS A 132 5.84 3.44 -5.50
CA HIS A 132 6.02 2.48 -4.41
C HIS A 132 6.65 3.12 -3.16
N ILE A 133 7.54 4.10 -3.33
CA ILE A 133 8.07 4.90 -2.21
C ILE A 133 6.94 5.69 -1.53
N ILE A 134 6.08 6.35 -2.32
CA ILE A 134 4.91 7.09 -1.82
C ILE A 134 3.98 6.15 -1.06
N TYR A 135 3.64 4.99 -1.64
CA TYR A 135 2.82 3.98 -0.99
C TYR A 135 3.41 3.57 0.37
N GLY A 136 4.69 3.18 0.40
CA GLY A 136 5.35 2.72 1.61
C GLY A 136 5.41 3.79 2.71
N LEU A 137 5.78 5.03 2.34
CA LEU A 137 5.82 6.15 3.29
C LEU A 137 4.44 6.50 3.83
N ALA A 138 3.42 6.59 2.96
CA ALA A 138 2.06 6.88 3.36
C ALA A 138 1.51 5.80 4.30
N LEU A 139 1.70 4.52 3.95
CA LEU A 139 1.27 3.38 4.76
C LEU A 139 1.93 3.39 6.16
N GLY A 140 3.24 3.58 6.21
CA GLY A 140 3.99 3.64 7.47
C GLY A 140 3.63 4.86 8.32
N TYR A 141 3.40 6.01 7.71
CA TYR A 141 2.95 7.22 8.40
C TYR A 141 1.55 7.05 9.02
N LEU A 142 0.58 6.58 8.23
CA LEU A 142 -0.80 6.35 8.68
C LEU A 142 -0.85 5.33 9.84
N THR A 143 -0.10 4.23 9.71
CA THR A 143 0.00 3.19 10.74
C THR A 143 0.65 3.73 12.02
N GLY A 144 1.72 4.52 11.91
CA GLY A 144 2.38 5.12 13.07
C GLY A 144 1.49 6.15 13.80
N ARG A 145 0.73 6.95 13.04
CA ARG A 145 -0.18 7.96 13.59
C ARG A 145 -1.31 7.32 14.42
N GLY A 146 -1.92 6.24 13.93
CA GLY A 146 -2.98 5.52 14.65
C GLY A 146 -2.51 5.00 16.00
N LYS A 147 -1.30 4.43 16.08
CA LYS A 147 -0.74 3.90 17.34
C LYS A 147 -0.37 4.98 18.36
N ASN A 148 0.09 6.15 17.90
CA ASN A 148 0.45 7.26 18.79
C ASN A 148 -0.79 7.94 19.40
N GLY A 149 -1.88 8.08 18.64
CA GLY A 149 -3.13 8.66 19.13
C GLY A 149 -3.90 7.77 20.11
N ALA A 150 -3.67 6.46 20.09
CA ALA A 150 -4.25 5.50 21.05
C ALA A 150 -3.48 5.44 22.39
N ARG A 151 -2.33 6.12 22.52
CA ARG A 151 -1.47 6.11 23.72
C ARG A 151 -1.46 7.43 24.50
N SER A 152 -2.16 8.47 24.00
CA SER A 152 -2.36 9.77 24.66
C SER A 152 -3.72 9.80 25.36
#